data_AF-A0A2G0E5Y0-F1
#
_entry.id   AF-A0A2G0E5Y0-F1
#
_cell.length_a   1.000
_cell.length_b   1.000
_cell.length_c   1.000
_cell.angle_alpha   90.00
_cell.angle_beta   90.00
_cell.angle_gamma   90.00
#
_symmetry.space_group_name_H-M   'P 1'
#
loop_
_entity.id
_entity.type
_entity.pdbx_description
1 polymer ?
#
loop_
_entity_poly.entity_id
_entity_poly.type
_entity_poly.pdbx_seq_one_letter_code
_entity_poly.pdbx_strand_id
1 'polypeptide(L)'
;KDVTPDQISAVFDELQKDPSIRKKRFTIGIVDDVTYQSLETKESLDLTEPQTFQAKFWGFGSDGTVGANKSAIKIIGDHTDKYAQGYFYYDSKKSGGLTVSHLRFGDKPIRSAYLVEHADLVACHTPAYLHS
;
A
#
# COMPACT_ATOMS: atom_id res chain seq x y z
N LYS A 1 6.44 8.80 -0.80
CA LYS A 1 5.06 9.10 -1.26
C LYS A 1 4.58 7.89 -2.02
N ASP A 2 3.41 7.35 -1.68
CA ASP A 2 2.86 6.17 -2.37
C ASP A 2 2.02 6.59 -3.59
N VAL A 3 1.98 5.73 -4.62
CA VAL A 3 1.24 5.95 -5.86
C VAL A 3 0.20 4.85 -6.01
N THR A 4 -1.03 5.16 -5.60
CA THR A 4 -2.12 4.20 -5.50
C THR A 4 -2.96 4.14 -6.78
N PRO A 5 -3.74 3.06 -6.99
CA PRO A 5 -4.55 2.89 -8.20
C PRO A 5 -5.54 4.04 -8.47
N ASP A 6 -6.16 4.60 -7.44
CA ASP A 6 -7.07 5.75 -7.53
C ASP A 6 -6.35 7.02 -8.05
N GLN A 7 -5.09 7.25 -7.66
CA GLN A 7 -4.27 8.34 -8.18
C GLN A 7 -4.00 8.18 -9.67
N ILE A 8 -3.74 6.95 -10.13
CA ILE A 8 -3.57 6.65 -11.55
C ILE A 8 -4.90 6.79 -12.31
N SER A 9 -6.01 6.34 -11.72
CA SER A 9 -7.35 6.54 -12.28
C SER A 9 -7.66 8.03 -12.48
N ALA A 10 -7.28 8.89 -11.52
CA ALA A 10 -7.46 10.33 -11.64
C ALA A 10 -6.71 10.93 -12.85
N VAL A 11 -5.54 10.38 -13.21
CA VAL A 11 -4.83 10.77 -14.43
C VAL A 11 -5.65 10.42 -15.68
N PHE A 12 -6.23 9.23 -15.74
CA PHE A 12 -7.10 8.84 -16.86
C PHE A 12 -8.37 9.68 -16.93
N ASP A 13 -9.00 9.98 -15.79
CA ASP A 13 -10.17 10.85 -15.71
C ASP A 13 -9.84 12.27 -16.21
N GLU A 14 -8.67 12.82 -15.86
CA GLU A 14 -8.20 14.11 -16.36
C GLU A 14 -8.02 14.09 -17.89
N LEU A 15 -7.49 12.99 -18.44
CA LEU A 15 -7.31 12.81 -19.88
C LEU A 15 -8.63 12.68 -20.65
N GLN A 16 -9.74 12.33 -19.98
CA GLN A 16 -11.07 12.28 -20.59
C GLN A 16 -11.75 13.65 -20.65
N LYS A 17 -11.28 14.65 -19.89
CA LYS A 17 -11.83 16.01 -19.92
C LYS A 17 -11.62 16.68 -21.27
N ASP A 18 -12.49 17.64 -21.58
CA ASP A 18 -12.34 18.49 -22.76
C ASP A 18 -10.95 19.17 -22.76
N PRO A 19 -10.24 19.22 -23.90
CA PRO A 19 -8.91 19.80 -23.99
C PRO A 19 -8.78 21.24 -23.48
N SER A 20 -9.86 22.02 -23.45
CA SER A 20 -9.89 23.41 -22.98
C SER A 20 -9.76 23.55 -21.46
N ILE A 21 -10.24 22.56 -20.70
CA ILE A 21 -10.23 22.56 -19.21
C ILE A 21 -9.21 21.59 -18.61
N ARG A 22 -8.60 20.74 -19.44
CA ARG A 22 -7.61 19.75 -19.03
C ARG A 22 -6.32 20.40 -18.53
N LYS A 23 -5.83 19.97 -17.37
CA LYS A 23 -4.52 20.34 -16.82
C LYS A 23 -3.41 19.66 -17.63
N LYS A 24 -2.55 20.47 -18.26
CA LYS A 24 -1.34 20.00 -18.97
C LYS A 24 -0.17 19.67 -18.04
N ARG A 25 -0.15 20.30 -16.86
CA ARG A 25 0.80 20.09 -15.78
C ARG A 25 -0.01 19.86 -14.52
N PHE A 26 0.27 18.76 -13.83
CA PHE A 26 -0.45 18.37 -12.64
C PHE A 26 0.47 17.60 -11.70
N THR A 27 0.04 17.50 -10.44
CA THR A 27 0.61 16.62 -9.43
C THR A 27 -0.42 15.57 -9.02
N ILE A 28 0.03 14.42 -8.54
CA ILE A 28 -0.84 13.38 -7.99
C ILE A 28 -0.43 13.04 -6.56
N GLY A 29 -1.40 12.58 -5.78
CA GLY A 29 -1.21 12.13 -4.41
C GLY A 29 -1.10 13.25 -3.37
N ILE A 30 -0.92 14.51 -3.73
CA ILE A 30 -0.94 15.63 -2.77
C ILE A 30 -2.17 16.49 -2.97
N VAL A 31 -2.54 17.25 -1.95
CA VAL A 31 -3.44 18.40 -2.09
C VAL A 31 -2.54 19.62 -2.26
N ASP A 32 -2.53 20.20 -3.44
CA ASP A 32 -1.81 21.44 -3.75
C ASP A 32 -2.79 22.61 -3.75
N ASP A 33 -2.93 23.25 -2.60
CA ASP A 33 -3.78 24.42 -2.36
C ASP A 33 -3.09 25.75 -2.67
N VAL A 34 -1.86 25.72 -3.18
CA VAL A 34 -1.07 26.92 -3.52
C VAL A 34 -1.08 27.14 -5.03
N THR A 35 -0.69 26.12 -5.83
CA THR A 35 -0.67 26.24 -7.29
C THR A 35 -1.85 25.56 -7.98
N TYR A 36 -2.69 24.87 -7.20
CA TYR A 36 -3.90 24.19 -7.66
C TYR A 36 -3.63 23.21 -8.82
N GLN A 37 -2.47 22.56 -8.81
CA GLN A 37 -2.07 21.59 -9.84
C GLN A 37 -2.40 20.15 -9.47
N SER A 38 -2.78 19.86 -8.23
CA SER A 38 -3.15 18.50 -7.83
C SER A 38 -4.41 18.01 -8.54
N LEU A 39 -4.38 16.77 -9.03
CA LEU A 39 -5.58 16.07 -9.48
C LEU A 39 -6.38 15.56 -8.29
N GLU A 40 -7.70 15.72 -8.36
CA GLU A 40 -8.62 15.18 -7.38
C GLU A 40 -8.71 13.66 -7.54
N THR A 41 -8.62 12.94 -6.42
CA THR A 41 -8.73 11.49 -6.36
C THR A 41 -10.11 11.09 -5.87
N LYS A 42 -10.61 9.96 -6.36
CA LYS A 42 -11.87 9.37 -5.91
C LYS A 42 -11.61 8.50 -4.67
N GLU A 43 -12.63 7.76 -4.24
CA GLU A 43 -12.48 6.74 -3.20
C GLU A 43 -11.39 5.72 -3.55
N SER A 44 -10.77 5.14 -2.52
CA SER A 44 -9.72 4.12 -2.69
C SER A 44 -10.23 2.95 -3.52
N LEU A 45 -9.47 2.60 -4.56
CA LEU A 45 -9.80 1.53 -5.49
C LEU A 45 -8.93 0.30 -5.22
N ASP A 46 -9.57 -0.83 -4.91
CA ASP A 46 -8.89 -2.12 -4.93
C ASP A 46 -8.89 -2.71 -6.34
N LEU A 47 -7.75 -2.60 -7.02
CA LEU A 47 -7.50 -3.23 -8.33
C LEU A 47 -6.64 -4.50 -8.21
N THR A 48 -6.51 -5.08 -7.02
CA THR A 48 -5.87 -6.39 -6.87
C THR A 48 -6.74 -7.49 -7.49
N GLU A 49 -6.11 -8.61 -7.84
CA GLU A 49 -6.86 -9.78 -8.31
C GLU A 49 -7.77 -10.28 -7.18
N PRO A 50 -9.06 -10.60 -7.41
CA PRO A 50 -10.05 -10.84 -6.35
C PRO A 50 -9.72 -11.94 -5.33
N GLN A 51 -8.83 -12.87 -5.68
CA GLN A 51 -8.38 -13.96 -4.80
C GLN A 51 -7.02 -13.68 -4.15
N THR A 52 -6.47 -12.47 -4.32
CA THR A 52 -5.24 -12.06 -3.66
C THR A 52 -5.53 -11.78 -2.21
N PHE A 53 -4.94 -12.58 -1.32
CA PHE A 53 -4.97 -12.31 0.10
C PHE A 53 -4.03 -11.14 0.42
N GLN A 54 -4.54 -10.13 1.12
CA GLN A 54 -3.82 -8.94 1.52
C GLN A 54 -3.77 -8.82 3.05
N ALA A 55 -2.57 -8.66 3.62
CA ALA A 55 -2.40 -8.54 5.06
C ALA A 55 -1.52 -7.37 5.47
N LYS A 56 -1.86 -6.78 6.62
CA LYS A 56 -1.13 -5.66 7.23
C LYS A 56 -0.79 -5.97 8.68
N PHE A 57 0.50 -5.87 9.02
CA PHE A 57 0.98 -6.14 10.38
C PHE A 57 1.62 -4.90 10.96
N TRP A 58 1.08 -4.43 12.08
CA TRP A 58 1.59 -3.32 12.87
C TRP A 58 2.46 -3.87 13.99
N GLY A 59 3.77 -3.62 13.91
CA GLY A 59 4.75 -4.08 14.88
C GLY A 59 5.61 -2.93 15.40
N PHE A 60 6.37 -3.23 16.45
CA PHE A 60 7.30 -2.31 17.09
C PHE A 60 8.75 -2.63 16.70
N GLY A 61 9.59 -1.61 16.59
CA GLY A 61 11.00 -1.78 16.24
C GLY A 61 11.69 -2.77 17.17
N SER A 62 12.27 -3.82 16.59
CA SER A 62 12.95 -4.94 17.28
C SER A 62 12.04 -5.95 17.99
N ASP A 63 10.73 -5.98 17.73
CA ASP A 63 9.81 -6.99 18.29
C ASP A 63 9.81 -8.34 17.54
N GLY A 64 10.47 -8.42 16.39
CA GLY A 64 10.53 -9.61 15.55
C GLY A 64 9.46 -9.72 14.45
N THR A 65 8.47 -8.82 14.42
CA THR A 65 7.33 -8.84 13.48
C THR A 65 7.79 -8.89 12.02
N VAL A 66 8.72 -8.01 11.64
CA VAL A 66 9.21 -7.96 10.25
C VAL A 66 9.99 -9.24 9.89
N GLY A 67 10.77 -9.78 10.82
CA GLY A 67 11.49 -11.04 10.60
C GLY A 67 10.54 -12.22 10.42
N ALA A 68 9.52 -12.32 11.27
CA ALA A 68 8.49 -13.34 11.16
C ALA A 68 7.74 -13.25 9.82
N ASN A 69 7.37 -12.05 9.38
CA ASN A 69 6.69 -11.84 8.10
C ASN A 69 7.57 -12.20 6.89
N LYS A 70 8.88 -11.88 6.91
CA LYS A 70 9.81 -12.33 5.87
C LYS A 70 9.90 -13.85 5.80
N SER A 71 9.95 -14.52 6.94
CA SER A 71 9.93 -15.98 7.01
C SER A 71 8.62 -16.56 6.50
N ALA A 72 7.48 -15.97 6.86
CA ALA A 72 6.16 -16.41 6.38
C ALA A 72 6.04 -16.30 4.86
N ILE A 73 6.52 -15.21 4.26
CA ILE A 73 6.58 -15.04 2.80
C ILE A 73 7.40 -16.14 2.15
N LYS A 74 8.57 -16.43 2.71
CA LYS A 74 9.43 -17.49 2.19
C LYS A 74 8.74 -18.86 2.28
N ILE A 75 8.13 -19.18 3.42
CA ILE A 75 7.42 -20.45 3.60
C ILE A 75 6.28 -20.58 2.58
N ILE A 76 5.47 -19.54 2.40
CA ILE A 76 4.35 -19.57 1.45
C ILE A 76 4.86 -19.67 0.02
N GLY A 77 5.89 -18.90 -0.35
CA GLY A 77 6.46 -18.92 -1.71
C GLY A 77 7.22 -20.22 -2.05
N ASP A 78 7.87 -20.86 -1.07
CA ASP A 78 8.65 -22.09 -1.30
C ASP A 78 7.79 -23.36 -1.23
N HIS A 79 6.68 -23.34 -0.49
CA HIS A 79 5.84 -24.52 -0.22
C HIS A 79 4.44 -24.47 -0.83
N THR A 80 4.14 -23.46 -1.65
CA THR A 80 2.88 -23.35 -2.41
C THR A 80 3.15 -22.82 -3.81
N ASP A 81 2.19 -22.98 -4.73
CA ASP A 81 2.28 -22.39 -6.08
C ASP A 81 1.88 -20.91 -6.13
N LYS A 82 1.75 -20.25 -4.98
CA LYS A 82 1.29 -18.85 -4.90
C LYS A 82 2.44 -17.88 -5.14
N TYR A 83 2.13 -16.81 -5.84
CA TYR A 83 2.97 -15.62 -5.84
C TYR A 83 2.90 -14.95 -4.47
N ALA A 84 4.07 -14.56 -3.96
CA ALA A 84 4.20 -13.89 -2.67
C ALA A 84 4.90 -12.54 -2.82
N GLN A 85 4.35 -11.50 -2.20
CA GLN A 85 4.91 -10.15 -2.21
C GLN A 85 4.99 -9.62 -0.77
N GLY A 86 6.11 -8.96 -0.45
CA GLY A 86 6.32 -8.29 0.83
C GLY A 86 6.89 -6.90 0.66
N TYR A 87 6.30 -5.92 1.33
CA TYR A 87 6.87 -4.59 1.53
C TYR A 87 6.89 -4.26 3.02
N PHE A 88 7.98 -3.67 3.49
CA PHE A 88 8.20 -3.40 4.90
C PHE A 88 8.51 -1.92 5.10
N TYR A 89 7.60 -1.23 5.75
CA TYR A 89 7.79 0.14 6.19
C TYR A 89 8.45 0.16 7.57
N TYR A 90 9.45 1.02 7.72
CA TYR A 90 10.14 1.27 8.97
C TYR A 90 10.12 2.77 9.25
N ASP A 91 9.88 3.15 10.50
CA ASP A 91 10.14 4.51 10.96
C ASP A 91 11.65 4.83 10.86
N SER A 92 11.95 6.10 10.71
CA SER A 92 13.29 6.71 10.74
C SER A 92 14.07 6.43 12.03
N LYS A 93 13.37 6.11 13.14
CA LYS A 93 13.98 5.80 14.43
C LYS A 93 14.69 4.45 14.38
N LYS A 94 15.96 4.42 14.81
CA LYS A 94 16.79 3.21 14.87
C LYS A 94 16.22 2.12 15.80
N SER A 95 15.49 2.49 16.85
CA SER A 95 14.89 1.59 17.82
C SER A 95 13.56 2.14 18.33
N GLY A 96 12.60 1.24 18.60
CA GLY A 96 11.27 1.61 19.11
C GLY A 96 10.41 2.45 18.18
N GLY A 97 10.73 2.43 16.88
CA GLY A 97 9.90 3.01 15.84
C GLY A 97 8.74 2.09 15.45
N LEU A 98 7.75 2.65 14.76
CA LEU A 98 6.68 1.86 14.14
C LEU A 98 7.24 1.05 12.97
N THR A 99 6.77 -0.19 12.82
CA THR A 99 6.94 -0.97 11.60
C THR A 99 5.59 -1.41 11.06
N VAL A 100 5.43 -1.35 9.74
CA VAL A 100 4.23 -1.83 9.07
C VAL A 100 4.66 -2.79 7.96
N SER A 101 4.23 -4.05 8.05
CA SER A 101 4.46 -5.05 7.01
C SER A 101 3.22 -5.17 6.13
N HIS A 102 3.41 -5.10 4.82
CA HIS A 102 2.37 -5.26 3.81
C HIS A 102 2.65 -6.53 3.02
N LEU A 103 1.77 -7.52 3.16
CA LEU A 103 1.92 -8.83 2.52
C LEU A 103 0.80 -9.05 1.52
N ARG A 104 1.13 -9.68 0.40
CA ARG A 104 0.15 -10.19 -0.56
C ARG A 104 0.50 -11.60 -1.02
N PHE A 105 -0.51 -12.46 -1.15
CA PHE A 105 -0.38 -13.82 -1.67
C PHE A 105 -1.50 -14.13 -2.65
N GLY A 106 -1.21 -14.75 -3.78
CA GLY A 106 -2.25 -15.07 -4.77
C GLY A 106 -1.78 -16.03 -5.85
N ASP A 107 -2.73 -16.61 -6.58
CA ASP A 107 -2.45 -17.58 -7.65
C ASP A 107 -2.00 -16.91 -8.96
N LYS A 108 -2.06 -15.58 -9.03
CA LYS A 108 -1.65 -14.78 -10.19
C LYS A 108 -0.47 -13.87 -9.84
N PRO A 109 0.36 -13.47 -10.82
CA PRO A 109 1.47 -12.55 -10.59
C PRO A 109 1.02 -11.23 -9.95
N ILE A 110 1.60 -10.89 -8.80
CA ILE A 110 1.23 -9.68 -8.04
C ILE A 110 1.98 -8.47 -8.60
N ARG A 111 1.24 -7.52 -9.20
CA ARG A 111 1.78 -6.27 -9.78
C ARG A 111 1.54 -5.03 -8.92
N SER A 112 0.94 -5.21 -7.75
CA SER A 112 0.53 -4.13 -6.84
C SER A 112 1.73 -3.53 -6.13
N ALA A 113 2.46 -2.64 -6.80
CA ALA A 113 3.63 -1.94 -6.27
C ALA A 113 3.25 -0.70 -5.43
N TYR A 114 2.22 -0.84 -4.59
CA TYR A 114 1.69 0.18 -3.68
C TYR A 114 1.31 -0.49 -2.35
N LEU A 115 1.12 0.30 -1.29
CA LEU A 115 0.80 -0.21 0.04
C LEU A 115 -0.56 -0.92 0.07
N VAL A 116 -0.74 -1.87 0.98
CA VAL A 116 -2.06 -2.50 1.20
C VAL A 116 -3.00 -1.48 1.84
N GLU A 117 -4.10 -1.16 1.16
CA GLU A 117 -5.18 -0.29 1.67
C GLU A 117 -6.37 -1.11 2.16
N HIS A 118 -6.78 -2.09 1.36
CA HIS A 118 -7.84 -3.06 1.67
C HIS A 118 -7.18 -4.36 2.13
N ALA A 119 -7.35 -4.72 3.40
CA ALA A 119 -6.71 -5.89 3.99
C ALA A 119 -7.76 -6.91 4.43
N ASP A 120 -7.53 -8.18 4.09
CA ASP A 120 -8.28 -9.32 4.61
C ASP A 120 -7.90 -9.63 6.05
N LEU A 121 -6.64 -9.34 6.41
CA LEU A 121 -6.11 -9.53 7.75
C LEU A 121 -5.31 -8.31 8.21
N VAL A 122 -5.67 -7.81 9.39
CA VAL A 122 -4.89 -6.79 10.10
C VAL A 122 -4.47 -7.34 11.45
N ALA A 123 -3.17 -7.37 11.71
CA ALA A 123 -2.60 -7.76 12.99
C ALA A 123 -1.94 -6.56 13.67
N CYS A 124 -2.19 -6.41 14.97
CA CYS A 124 -1.53 -5.41 15.82
C CYS A 124 -0.77 -6.14 16.91
N HIS A 125 0.57 -6.11 16.86
CA HIS A 125 1.44 -6.81 17.80
C HIS A 125 1.83 -5.97 19.01
N THR A 126 1.41 -4.69 19.06
CA THR A 126 1.73 -3.77 20.14
C THR A 126 0.45 -3.09 20.63
N PRO A 127 -0.07 -3.45 21.82
CA PRO A 127 -1.31 -2.90 22.35
C PRO A 127 -1.32 -1.37 22.48
N ALA A 128 -0.15 -0.75 22.64
CA ALA A 128 -0.02 0.70 22.72
C ALA A 128 -0.55 1.43 21.46
N TYR A 129 -0.71 0.75 20.32
CA TYR A 129 -1.28 1.34 19.11
C TYR A 129 -2.83 1.37 19.11
N LEU A 130 -3.49 0.69 20.05
CA LEU A 130 -4.95 0.67 20.17
C LEU A 130 -5.49 1.82 21.03
N HIS A 131 -4.63 2.44 21.84
CA HIS A 131 -5.01 3.48 22.78
C HIS A 131 -4.44 4.81 22.32
N SER A 132 -5.33 5.76 22.04
CA SER A 132 -5.05 7.16 21.73
C SER A 132 -5.32 8.05 22.93
#